data_AF-A0A7S4DQW1-F1
#
_entry.id   AF-A0A7S4DQW1-F1
#
_cell.length_a   1.000
_cell.length_b   1.000
_cell.length_c   1.000
_cell.angle_alpha   90.00
_cell.angle_beta   90.00
_cell.angle_gamma   90.00
#
_symmetry.space_group_name_H-M   'P 1'
#
loop_
_entity.id
_entity.type
_entity.pdbx_description
1 polymer ?
#
loop_
_entity_poly.entity_id
_entity_poly.type
_entity_poly.pdbx_seq_one_letter_code
_entity_poly.pdbx_strand_id
1 'polypeptide(L)'
;AAAAAAAAASAHQLDQLGSVKNGSGRALKSSKRRGEPASLTARIGKVLKNTKVFATLKKRGRVGGLRAIDPEELSHKLREAKVENLALKKKNTILNTKCRRLMVESRKKEKAITELLDYTKATGSHAQLESLRHIKTSRQIMETLEDAVGNLQASLVEKEEEIEMLKAKNQYSRFQQQQGRLANALKENRNLRKKLHSYDKEMASMKTLVVLHQKKLKQLRQVKRKQDTLSLSQRGMIMEISSLKQQLVREKERYDELAATKPATTDKKDHHHHDDDDYDDH
;
A
#
# COMPACT_ATOMS: atom_id res chain seq x y z
N ALA A 1 -9.80 13.21 31.81
CA ALA A 1 -10.63 14.07 30.95
C ALA A 1 -10.00 14.30 29.56
N ALA A 2 -8.72 14.68 29.44
CA ALA A 2 -8.09 14.94 28.13
C ALA A 2 -7.90 13.69 27.23
N ALA A 3 -7.74 12.49 27.79
CA ALA A 3 -7.59 11.24 27.03
C ALA A 3 -8.91 10.73 26.40
N ALA A 4 -10.07 11.15 26.92
CA ALA A 4 -11.37 10.77 26.39
C ALA A 4 -11.79 11.63 25.18
N ALA A 5 -11.29 12.87 25.09
CA ALA A 5 -11.56 13.76 23.96
C ALA A 5 -10.79 13.36 22.69
N ALA A 6 -9.59 12.78 22.82
CA ALA A 6 -8.79 12.31 21.67
C ALA A 6 -9.36 11.04 21.00
N ALA A 7 -10.07 10.21 21.77
CA ALA A 7 -10.75 9.01 21.26
C ALA A 7 -12.02 9.35 20.46
N ALA A 8 -12.74 10.40 20.85
CA ALA A 8 -13.95 10.86 20.15
C ALA A 8 -13.64 11.56 18.81
N ALA A 9 -12.52 12.29 18.72
CA ALA A 9 -12.10 12.93 17.46
C ALA A 9 -11.63 11.93 16.39
N SER A 10 -11.11 10.77 16.80
CA SER A 10 -10.63 9.72 15.89
C SER A 10 -11.77 8.84 15.34
N ALA A 11 -12.92 8.80 16.02
CA ALA A 11 -14.11 8.07 15.56
C ALA A 11 -14.88 8.84 14.47
N HIS A 12 -14.85 10.17 14.48
CA HIS A 12 -15.55 11.00 13.49
C HIS A 12 -14.84 11.11 12.13
N GLN A 13 -13.54 10.81 12.05
CA GLN A 13 -12.79 10.82 10.78
C GLN A 13 -12.86 9.49 10.01
N LEU A 14 -13.31 8.40 10.64
CA LEU A 14 -13.51 7.11 9.96
C LEU A 14 -14.89 6.96 9.33
N ASP A 15 -15.86 7.80 9.72
CA ASP A 15 -17.23 7.77 9.18
C ASP A 15 -17.39 8.60 7.89
N GLN A 16 -16.47 9.54 7.62
CA GLN A 16 -16.47 10.34 6.37
C GLN A 16 -15.84 9.62 5.17
N LEU A 17 -15.26 8.43 5.34
CA LEU A 17 -14.77 7.60 4.23
C LEU A 17 -15.70 6.39 3.93
N GLY A 18 -16.82 6.28 4.65
CA GLY A 18 -17.74 5.13 4.58
C GLY A 18 -19.03 5.34 3.77
N SER A 19 -19.30 6.53 3.23
CA SER A 19 -20.56 6.82 2.51
C SER A 19 -20.35 7.11 1.03
N VAL A 20 -20.10 6.05 0.26
CA VAL A 20 -20.52 5.98 -1.15
C VAL A 20 -21.13 4.60 -1.37
N LYS A 21 -22.40 4.46 -1.00
CA LYS A 21 -23.23 3.32 -1.41
C LYS A 21 -23.98 3.67 -2.69
N ASN A 22 -23.86 2.73 -3.63
CA ASN A 22 -24.79 2.37 -4.71
C ASN A 22 -24.55 3.00 -6.09
N GLY A 23 -24.03 2.16 -6.99
CA GLY A 23 -24.06 2.39 -8.43
C GLY A 23 -23.31 1.32 -9.23
N SER A 24 -24.03 0.28 -9.63
CA SER A 24 -23.65 -0.80 -10.57
C SER A 24 -22.79 -1.96 -10.04
N GLY A 25 -23.44 -3.12 -9.95
CA GLY A 25 -22.82 -4.38 -9.63
C GLY A 25 -21.90 -4.86 -10.75
N ARG A 26 -20.69 -5.27 -10.36
CA ARG A 26 -19.95 -6.32 -11.05
C ARG A 26 -19.30 -7.20 -10.00
N ALA A 27 -19.76 -8.44 -9.96
CA ALA A 27 -19.21 -9.48 -9.11
C ALA A 27 -17.68 -9.53 -9.23
N LEU A 28 -16.99 -9.14 -8.16
CA LEU A 28 -15.56 -9.36 -8.00
C LEU A 28 -15.37 -10.87 -7.77
N LYS A 29 -15.21 -11.62 -8.86
CA LYS A 29 -14.64 -12.97 -8.81
C LYS A 29 -13.27 -12.85 -8.14
N SER A 30 -13.13 -13.51 -7.00
CA SER A 30 -11.91 -13.65 -6.22
C SER A 30 -10.81 -14.30 -7.06
N SER A 31 -10.05 -13.47 -7.77
CA SER A 31 -8.88 -13.92 -8.52
C SER A 31 -7.75 -14.17 -7.53
N LYS A 32 -7.70 -15.42 -7.06
CA LYS A 32 -6.59 -16.04 -6.32
C LYS A 32 -5.36 -16.10 -7.23
N ARG A 33 -4.77 -14.95 -7.59
CA ARG A 33 -3.50 -14.88 -8.32
C ARG A 33 -2.36 -15.13 -7.34
N ARG A 34 -2.13 -16.42 -7.04
CA ARG A 34 -0.79 -16.89 -6.68
C ARG A 34 0.10 -16.57 -7.89
N GLY A 35 0.88 -15.50 -7.79
CA GLY A 35 1.78 -15.06 -8.85
C GLY A 35 2.83 -16.14 -9.09
N GLU A 36 2.76 -16.78 -10.25
CA GLU A 36 3.73 -17.78 -10.67
C GLU A 36 5.14 -17.16 -10.77
N PRO A 37 6.19 -17.88 -10.31
CA PRO A 37 7.58 -17.42 -10.37
C PRO A 37 8.04 -17.11 -11.81
N ALA A 38 7.45 -17.75 -12.82
CA ALA A 38 7.74 -17.51 -14.24
C ALA A 38 7.49 -16.05 -14.67
N SER A 39 6.48 -15.38 -14.12
CA SER A 39 6.16 -13.99 -14.48
C SER A 39 7.13 -12.97 -13.86
N LEU A 40 7.66 -13.29 -12.66
CA LEU A 40 8.64 -12.47 -11.98
C LEU A 40 10.02 -12.58 -12.66
N THR A 41 10.43 -13.81 -13.01
CA THR A 41 11.67 -14.09 -13.73
C THR A 41 11.66 -13.45 -15.13
N ALA A 42 10.53 -13.49 -15.85
CA ALA A 42 10.38 -12.80 -17.13
C ALA A 42 10.47 -11.26 -16.98
N ARG A 43 9.88 -10.69 -15.93
CA ARG A 43 9.99 -9.26 -15.61
C ARG A 43 11.42 -8.86 -15.28
N ILE A 44 12.13 -9.65 -14.46
CA ILE A 44 13.54 -9.43 -14.11
C ILE A 44 14.43 -9.53 -15.37
N GLY A 45 14.20 -10.52 -16.23
CA GLY A 45 14.92 -10.68 -17.50
C GLY A 45 14.72 -9.47 -18.44
N LYS A 46 13.52 -8.89 -18.48
CA LYS A 46 13.23 -7.69 -19.27
C LYS A 46 13.94 -6.44 -18.70
N VAL A 47 13.95 -6.31 -17.37
CA VAL A 47 14.68 -5.23 -16.67
C VAL A 47 16.18 -5.33 -16.93
N LEU A 48 16.77 -6.53 -16.88
CA LEU A 48 18.20 -6.77 -17.13
C LEU A 48 18.62 -6.48 -18.58
N LYS A 49 17.77 -6.83 -19.56
CA LYS A 49 18.01 -6.47 -20.97
C LYS A 49 18.00 -4.95 -21.16
N ASN A 50 17.06 -4.25 -20.55
CA ASN A 50 16.98 -2.79 -20.63
C ASN A 50 18.18 -2.11 -19.95
N THR A 51 18.71 -2.68 -18.87
CA THR A 51 19.93 -2.16 -18.21
C THR A 51 21.19 -2.38 -19.05
N LYS A 52 21.30 -3.52 -19.76
CA LYS A 52 22.42 -3.75 -20.71
C LYS A 52 22.38 -2.78 -21.89
N VAL A 53 21.22 -2.56 -22.50
CA VAL A 53 21.03 -1.58 -23.58
C VAL A 53 21.42 -0.17 -23.08
N PHE A 54 21.06 0.16 -21.85
CA PHE A 54 21.42 1.44 -21.24
C PHE A 54 22.93 1.57 -20.99
N ALA A 55 23.59 0.52 -20.48
CA ALA A 55 25.04 0.52 -20.29
C ALA A 55 25.79 0.71 -21.62
N THR A 56 25.30 0.11 -22.71
CA THR A 56 25.88 0.30 -24.04
C THR A 56 25.65 1.70 -24.61
N LEU A 57 24.49 2.31 -24.36
CA LEU A 57 24.21 3.68 -24.77
C LEU A 57 25.08 4.68 -24.00
N LYS A 58 25.26 4.49 -22.68
CA LYS A 58 26.08 5.36 -21.83
C LYS A 58 27.56 5.33 -22.22
N LYS A 59 28.09 4.16 -22.60
CA LYS A 59 29.47 4.00 -23.13
C LYS A 59 29.70 4.70 -24.47
N ARG A 60 28.66 4.90 -25.28
CA ARG A 60 28.74 5.59 -26.58
C ARG A 60 28.67 7.11 -26.48
N GLY A 61 28.70 7.71 -25.29
CA GLY A 61 28.59 9.16 -25.11
C GLY A 61 27.21 9.76 -25.45
N ARG A 62 26.28 8.97 -26.00
CA ARG A 62 24.92 9.40 -26.42
C ARG A 62 23.96 9.66 -25.25
N VAL A 63 24.44 9.54 -24.02
CA VAL A 63 23.68 9.69 -22.77
C VAL A 63 24.30 10.78 -21.89
N GLY A 64 25.01 11.73 -22.50
CA GLY A 64 25.41 12.96 -21.83
C GLY A 64 24.16 13.70 -21.34
N GLY A 65 24.06 13.90 -20.02
CA GLY A 65 23.05 14.78 -19.43
C GLY A 65 21.60 14.28 -19.47
N LEU A 66 21.34 12.99 -19.25
CA LEU A 66 19.99 12.53 -18.88
C LEU A 66 19.59 13.09 -17.51
N ARG A 67 19.17 14.36 -17.47
CA ARG A 67 18.36 14.88 -16.37
C ARG A 67 17.05 14.09 -16.33
N ALA A 68 16.48 13.92 -15.16
CA ALA A 68 15.17 13.30 -15.00
C ALA A 68 14.12 14.19 -15.68
N ILE A 69 13.83 13.91 -16.96
CA ILE A 69 12.72 14.51 -17.70
C ILE A 69 11.49 13.66 -17.38
N ASP A 70 10.35 14.32 -17.18
CA ASP A 70 9.09 13.63 -16.90
C ASP A 70 8.79 12.59 -18.01
N PRO A 71 8.55 11.31 -17.66
CA PRO A 71 8.21 10.30 -18.64
C PRO A 71 6.93 10.63 -19.42
N GLU A 72 6.02 11.46 -18.89
CA GLU A 72 4.86 11.93 -19.66
C GLU A 72 5.26 12.93 -20.75
N GLU A 73 6.14 13.88 -20.44
CA GLU A 73 6.69 14.81 -21.42
C GLU A 73 7.46 14.08 -22.53
N LEU A 74 8.27 13.08 -22.17
CA LEU A 74 8.95 12.22 -23.15
C LEU A 74 7.96 11.36 -23.97
N SER A 75 6.83 10.98 -23.39
CA SER A 75 5.77 10.24 -24.10
C SER A 75 5.04 11.14 -25.09
N HIS A 76 4.88 12.42 -24.78
CA HIS A 76 4.36 13.43 -25.68
C HIS A 76 5.29 13.65 -26.87
N LYS A 77 6.56 13.99 -26.60
CA LYS A 77 7.59 14.20 -27.64
C LYS A 77 7.75 12.98 -28.56
N LEU A 78 7.67 11.78 -28.00
CA LEU A 78 7.70 10.54 -28.79
C LEU A 78 6.46 10.39 -29.71
N ARG A 79 5.28 10.86 -29.29
CA ARG A 79 4.08 10.87 -30.14
C ARG A 79 4.22 11.88 -31.27
N GLU A 80 4.69 13.10 -30.97
CA GLU A 80 4.91 14.15 -31.96
C GLU A 80 5.91 13.69 -33.04
N ALA A 81 7.07 13.19 -32.62
CA ALA A 81 8.09 12.69 -33.54
C ALA A 81 7.57 11.54 -34.42
N LYS A 82 6.72 10.66 -33.89
CA LYS A 82 6.08 9.59 -34.67
C LYS A 82 5.10 10.13 -35.71
N VAL A 83 4.31 11.14 -35.37
CA VAL A 83 3.39 11.80 -36.31
C VAL A 83 4.17 12.48 -37.44
N GLU A 84 5.23 13.20 -37.09
CA GLU A 84 6.12 13.84 -38.05
C GLU A 84 6.79 12.82 -38.98
N ASN A 85 7.34 11.73 -38.44
CA ASN A 85 7.93 10.65 -39.22
C ASN A 85 6.91 9.99 -40.18
N LEU A 86 5.67 9.80 -39.73
CA LEU A 86 4.59 9.28 -40.59
C LEU A 86 4.28 10.24 -41.74
N ALA A 87 4.28 11.55 -41.49
CA ALA A 87 4.07 12.56 -42.52
C ALA A 87 5.22 12.57 -43.55
N LEU A 88 6.47 12.48 -43.08
CA LEU A 88 7.65 12.37 -43.95
C LEU A 88 7.62 11.09 -44.79
N LYS A 89 7.23 9.94 -44.21
CA LYS A 89 7.04 8.68 -44.94
C LYS A 89 6.03 8.84 -46.07
N LYS A 90 4.88 9.46 -45.80
CA LYS A 90 3.87 9.73 -46.83
C LYS A 90 4.42 10.63 -47.95
N LYS A 91 5.12 11.72 -47.61
CA LYS A 91 5.75 12.62 -48.60
C LYS A 91 6.77 11.88 -49.46
N ASN A 92 7.61 11.04 -48.84
CA ASN A 92 8.63 10.25 -49.51
C ASN A 92 7.99 9.24 -50.50
N THR A 93 6.92 8.55 -50.10
CA THR A 93 6.17 7.63 -51.00
C THR A 93 5.57 8.36 -52.20
N ILE A 94 4.97 9.53 -51.98
CA ILE A 94 4.38 10.35 -53.06
C ILE A 94 5.47 10.80 -54.04
N LEU A 95 6.58 11.34 -53.52
CA LEU A 95 7.67 11.85 -54.33
C LEU A 95 8.35 10.73 -55.12
N ASN A 96 8.62 9.58 -54.50
CA ASN A 96 9.15 8.40 -55.20
C ASN A 96 8.22 7.92 -56.32
N THR A 97 6.91 7.91 -56.06
CA THR A 97 5.93 7.51 -57.08
C THR A 97 5.95 8.49 -58.25
N LYS A 98 6.03 9.80 -57.97
CA LYS A 98 6.14 10.85 -59.00
C LYS A 98 7.43 10.72 -59.80
N CYS A 99 8.56 10.52 -59.12
CA CYS A 99 9.87 10.33 -59.75
C CYS A 99 9.87 9.11 -60.68
N ARG A 100 9.32 7.97 -60.24
CA ARG A 100 9.17 6.77 -61.09
C ARG A 100 8.31 7.02 -62.33
N ARG A 101 7.17 7.72 -62.20
CA ARG A 101 6.32 8.05 -63.36
C ARG A 101 7.06 8.93 -64.37
N LEU A 102 7.72 9.97 -63.88
CA LEU A 102 8.47 10.89 -64.73
C LEU A 102 9.66 10.20 -65.43
N MET A 103 10.35 9.28 -64.75
CA MET A 103 11.37 8.44 -65.41
C MET A 103 10.80 7.60 -66.55
N VAL A 104 9.62 7.00 -66.36
CA VAL A 104 8.96 6.20 -67.41
C VAL A 104 8.51 7.09 -68.57
N GLU A 105 7.91 8.24 -68.29
CA GLU A 105 7.52 9.21 -69.32
C GLU A 105 8.73 9.78 -70.07
N SER A 106 9.81 10.11 -69.36
CA SER A 106 11.05 10.58 -69.97
C SER A 106 11.62 9.52 -70.90
N ARG A 107 11.67 8.25 -70.50
CA ARG A 107 12.11 7.14 -71.37
C ARG A 107 11.23 6.97 -72.60
N LYS A 108 9.91 7.14 -72.48
CA LYS A 108 8.99 7.09 -73.62
C LYS A 108 9.23 8.24 -74.60
N LYS A 109 9.41 9.46 -74.09
CA LYS A 109 9.73 10.64 -74.91
C LYS A 109 11.09 10.51 -75.58
N GLU A 110 12.08 10.00 -74.86
CA GLU A 110 13.42 9.76 -75.40
C GLU A 110 13.39 8.74 -76.54
N LYS A 111 12.65 7.63 -76.39
CA LYS A 111 12.40 6.67 -77.49
C LYS A 111 11.71 7.31 -78.69
N ALA A 112 10.61 8.03 -78.47
CA ALA A 112 9.87 8.70 -79.54
C ALA A 112 10.74 9.74 -80.28
N ILE A 113 11.61 10.45 -79.55
CA ILE A 113 12.58 11.38 -80.15
C ILE A 113 13.65 10.62 -80.94
N THR A 114 14.10 9.46 -80.46
CA THR A 114 15.06 8.62 -81.20
C THR A 114 14.43 8.15 -82.53
N GLU A 115 13.19 7.68 -82.49
CA GLU A 115 12.41 7.28 -83.68
C GLU A 115 12.18 8.46 -84.65
N LEU A 116 11.84 9.65 -84.13
CA LEU A 116 11.71 10.88 -84.93
C LEU A 116 13.05 11.38 -85.48
N LEU A 117 14.16 11.19 -84.76
CA LEU A 117 15.50 11.54 -85.23
C LEU A 117 15.93 10.64 -86.39
N ASP A 118 15.60 9.35 -86.33
CA ASP A 118 15.82 8.43 -87.44
C ASP A 118 14.93 8.76 -88.65
N TYR A 119 13.72 9.27 -88.44
CA TYR A 119 12.83 9.76 -89.51
C TYR A 119 13.26 11.12 -90.10
N THR A 120 13.78 12.04 -89.28
CA THR A 120 14.17 13.41 -89.68
C THR A 120 15.57 13.53 -90.26
N LYS A 121 16.38 12.46 -90.27
CA LYS A 121 17.54 12.36 -91.18
C LYS A 121 17.15 12.58 -92.66
N ALA A 122 15.85 12.50 -92.99
CA ALA A 122 15.30 12.80 -94.31
C ALA A 122 14.79 14.25 -94.51
N THR A 123 14.56 15.05 -93.45
CA THR A 123 13.93 16.40 -93.57
C THR A 123 14.39 17.33 -92.44
N GLY A 124 15.06 18.44 -92.80
CA GLY A 124 15.96 19.19 -91.92
C GLY A 124 15.42 19.98 -90.71
N SER A 125 16.26 19.96 -89.67
CA SER A 125 16.64 21.02 -88.71
C SER A 125 15.69 21.46 -87.57
N HIS A 126 14.44 21.89 -87.79
CA HIS A 126 13.73 22.63 -86.72
C HIS A 126 13.08 21.74 -85.63
N ALA A 127 12.55 20.57 -85.99
CA ALA A 127 11.92 19.63 -85.04
C ALA A 127 12.92 18.99 -84.06
N GLN A 128 14.19 18.93 -84.43
CA GLN A 128 15.27 18.36 -83.62
C GLN A 128 15.65 19.27 -82.45
N LEU A 129 15.68 20.59 -82.66
CA LEU A 129 16.01 21.58 -81.62
C LEU A 129 14.96 21.65 -80.51
N GLU A 130 13.68 21.53 -80.85
CA GLU A 130 12.59 21.54 -79.88
C GLU A 130 12.56 20.26 -79.03
N SER A 131 12.78 19.12 -79.69
CA SER A 131 12.93 17.80 -79.04
C SER A 131 14.10 17.76 -78.04
N LEU A 132 15.27 18.30 -78.43
CA LEU A 132 16.44 18.41 -77.55
C LEU A 132 16.19 19.34 -76.35
N ARG A 133 15.46 20.45 -76.53
CA ARG A 133 15.05 21.34 -75.42
C ARG A 133 14.16 20.62 -74.41
N HIS A 134 13.21 19.81 -74.87
CA HIS A 134 12.33 19.02 -74.00
C HIS A 134 13.06 17.92 -73.23
N ILE A 135 14.06 17.26 -73.84
CA ILE A 135 14.91 16.28 -73.13
C ILE A 135 15.72 16.96 -72.03
N LYS A 136 16.36 18.10 -72.35
CA LYS A 136 17.20 18.83 -71.39
C LYS A 136 16.41 19.29 -70.16
N THR A 137 15.23 19.85 -70.37
CA THR A 137 14.33 20.25 -69.27
C THR A 137 13.82 19.06 -68.48
N SER A 138 13.47 17.95 -69.14
CA SER A 138 13.03 16.72 -68.46
C SER A 138 14.15 16.13 -67.58
N ARG A 139 15.40 16.16 -68.04
CA ARG A 139 16.56 15.68 -67.27
C ARG A 139 16.83 16.54 -66.04
N GLN A 140 16.77 17.88 -66.15
CA GLN A 140 16.88 18.78 -64.99
C GLN A 140 15.76 18.55 -63.96
N ILE A 141 14.53 18.29 -64.40
CA ILE A 141 13.42 17.99 -63.49
C ILE A 141 13.64 16.64 -62.77
N MET A 142 14.20 15.63 -63.44
CA MET A 142 14.52 14.36 -62.80
C MET A 142 15.62 14.52 -61.74
N GLU A 143 16.71 15.24 -62.08
CA GLU A 143 17.83 15.50 -61.16
C GLU A 143 17.36 16.22 -59.89
N THR A 144 16.59 17.29 -60.02
CA THR A 144 16.01 18.01 -58.86
C THR A 144 15.07 17.15 -58.01
N LEU A 145 14.34 16.20 -58.61
CA LEU A 145 13.48 15.29 -57.86
C LEU A 145 14.28 14.19 -57.17
N GLU A 146 15.35 13.68 -57.78
CA GLU A 146 16.27 12.72 -57.18
C GLU A 146 16.96 13.32 -55.94
N ASP A 147 17.43 14.56 -56.03
CA ASP A 147 17.96 15.32 -54.90
C ASP A 147 16.93 15.47 -53.77
N ALA A 148 15.69 15.82 -54.12
CA ALA A 148 14.60 15.96 -53.15
C ALA A 148 14.23 14.63 -52.48
N VAL A 149 14.27 13.51 -53.21
CA VAL A 149 14.09 12.16 -52.65
C VAL A 149 15.24 11.83 -51.70
N GLY A 150 16.49 12.08 -52.10
CA GLY A 150 17.68 11.85 -51.27
C GLY A 150 17.62 12.63 -49.95
N ASN A 151 17.29 13.92 -50.02
CA ASN A 151 17.15 14.78 -48.83
C ASN A 151 16.02 14.31 -47.91
N LEU A 152 14.88 13.90 -48.47
CA LEU A 152 13.77 13.33 -47.67
C LEU A 152 14.13 11.99 -47.04
N GLN A 153 14.94 11.16 -47.71
CA GLN A 153 15.43 9.90 -47.14
C GLN A 153 16.38 10.15 -45.98
N ALA A 154 17.33 11.08 -46.12
CA ALA A 154 18.23 11.47 -45.04
C ALA A 154 17.46 11.99 -43.82
N SER A 155 16.50 12.89 -44.03
CA SER A 155 15.64 13.40 -42.96
C SER A 155 14.78 12.30 -42.30
N LEU A 156 14.38 11.29 -43.06
CA LEU A 156 13.66 10.14 -42.52
C LEU A 156 14.51 9.34 -41.53
N VAL A 157 15.76 9.07 -41.89
CA VAL A 157 16.72 8.32 -41.06
C VAL A 157 17.00 9.07 -39.77
N GLU A 158 17.28 10.37 -39.83
CA GLU A 158 17.48 11.21 -38.65
C GLU A 158 16.28 11.17 -37.69
N LYS A 159 15.06 11.25 -38.24
CA LYS A 159 13.83 11.17 -37.43
C LYS A 159 13.60 9.79 -36.83
N GLU A 160 13.99 8.72 -37.52
CA GLU A 160 13.93 7.36 -36.97
C GLU A 160 14.94 7.17 -35.83
N GLU A 161 16.15 7.72 -35.95
CA GLU A 161 17.15 7.73 -34.88
C GLU A 161 16.69 8.56 -33.66
N GLU A 162 16.08 9.72 -33.89
CA GLU A 162 15.49 10.57 -32.85
C GLU A 162 14.39 9.81 -32.08
N ILE A 163 13.48 9.13 -32.78
CA ILE A 163 12.43 8.31 -32.18
C ILE A 163 13.03 7.22 -31.30
N GLU A 164 14.09 6.54 -31.76
CA GLU A 164 14.72 5.46 -31.00
C GLU A 164 15.43 6.01 -29.73
N MET A 165 16.07 7.17 -29.85
CA MET A 165 16.63 7.88 -28.70
C MET A 165 15.54 8.24 -27.68
N LEU A 166 14.42 8.82 -28.13
CA LEU A 166 13.31 9.21 -27.27
C LEU A 166 12.68 8.01 -26.56
N LYS A 167 12.54 6.86 -27.25
CA LYS A 167 12.09 5.61 -26.61
C LYS A 167 13.05 5.19 -25.49
N ALA A 168 14.36 5.21 -25.74
CA ALA A 168 15.35 4.83 -24.74
C ALA A 168 15.32 5.77 -23.52
N LYS A 169 15.24 7.09 -23.74
CA LYS A 169 15.12 8.08 -22.66
C LYS A 169 13.85 7.87 -21.84
N ASN A 170 12.71 7.62 -22.49
CA ASN A 170 11.43 7.38 -21.81
C ASN A 170 11.47 6.13 -20.93
N GLN A 171 12.01 5.02 -21.46
CA GLN A 171 12.19 3.79 -20.69
C GLN A 171 13.08 4.00 -19.46
N TYR A 172 14.18 4.74 -19.62
CA TYR A 172 15.07 5.05 -18.50
C TYR A 172 14.38 5.89 -17.43
N SER A 173 13.66 6.95 -17.82
CA SER A 173 12.93 7.80 -16.86
C SER A 173 11.88 7.00 -16.07
N ARG A 174 11.12 6.13 -16.75
CA ARG A 174 10.16 5.22 -16.09
C ARG A 174 10.85 4.26 -15.12
N PHE A 175 12.02 3.73 -15.48
CA PHE A 175 12.79 2.86 -14.60
C PHE A 175 13.28 3.61 -13.34
N GLN A 176 13.77 4.84 -13.48
CA GLN A 176 14.16 5.67 -12.34
C GLN A 176 12.98 5.93 -11.39
N GLN A 177 11.81 6.26 -11.92
CA GLN A 177 10.61 6.43 -11.09
C GLN A 177 10.23 5.15 -10.34
N GLN A 178 10.32 3.99 -10.99
CA GLN A 178 10.06 2.70 -10.35
C GLN A 178 11.07 2.40 -9.22
N GLN A 179 12.35 2.70 -9.42
CA GLN A 179 13.36 2.56 -8.36
C GLN A 179 13.06 3.48 -7.17
N GLY A 180 12.68 4.74 -7.42
CA GLY A 180 12.31 5.67 -6.36
C GLY A 180 11.11 5.18 -5.54
N ARG A 181 10.06 4.69 -6.22
CA ARG A 181 8.88 4.10 -5.55
C ARG A 181 9.25 2.88 -4.72
N LEU A 182 10.10 2.00 -5.23
CA LEU A 182 10.56 0.82 -4.50
C LEU A 182 11.37 1.22 -3.25
N ALA A 183 12.27 2.19 -3.37
CA ALA A 183 13.05 2.69 -2.23
C ALA A 183 12.14 3.26 -1.13
N ASN A 184 11.13 4.04 -1.50
CA ASN A 184 10.14 4.58 -0.57
C ASN A 184 9.32 3.47 0.10
N ALA A 185 8.85 2.48 -0.67
CA ALA A 185 8.13 1.33 -0.14
C ALA A 185 8.98 0.50 0.85
N LEU A 186 10.28 0.33 0.58
CA LEU A 186 11.21 -0.35 1.49
C LEU A 186 11.40 0.44 2.80
N LYS A 187 11.50 1.77 2.70
CA LYS A 187 11.60 2.65 3.88
C LYS A 187 10.32 2.57 4.74
N GLU A 188 9.16 2.59 4.10
CA GLU A 188 7.87 2.43 4.77
C GLU A 188 7.74 1.04 5.41
N ASN A 189 8.11 -0.03 4.70
CA ASN A 189 8.11 -1.39 5.25
C ASN A 189 8.99 -1.51 6.51
N ARG A 190 10.17 -0.89 6.51
CA ARG A 190 11.05 -0.84 7.69
C ARG A 190 10.38 -0.12 8.85
N ASN A 191 9.67 0.98 8.61
CA ASN A 191 8.94 1.71 9.64
C ASN A 191 7.76 0.90 10.19
N LEU A 192 7.01 0.21 9.33
CA LEU A 192 5.93 -0.68 9.75
C LEU A 192 6.45 -1.84 10.61
N ARG A 193 7.58 -2.45 10.23
CA ARG A 193 8.24 -3.48 11.05
C ARG A 193 8.62 -2.97 12.45
N LYS A 194 9.13 -1.73 12.54
CA LYS A 194 9.44 -1.11 13.84
C LYS A 194 8.18 -0.90 14.69
N LYS A 195 7.09 -0.41 14.08
CA LYS A 195 5.80 -0.24 14.78
C LYS A 195 5.23 -1.56 15.25
N LEU A 196 5.25 -2.59 14.40
CA LEU A 196 4.81 -3.94 14.75
C LEU A 196 5.58 -4.48 15.95
N HIS A 197 6.91 -4.32 15.96
CA HIS A 197 7.74 -4.72 17.09
C HIS A 197 7.42 -3.96 18.39
N SER A 198 7.00 -2.70 18.31
CA SER A 198 6.50 -1.95 19.48
C SER A 198 5.21 -2.56 20.02
N TYR A 199 4.26 -2.84 19.14
CA TYR A 199 3.00 -3.47 19.53
C TYR A 199 3.20 -4.87 20.12
N ASP A 200 4.13 -5.66 19.59
CA ASP A 200 4.47 -6.96 20.18
C ASP A 200 4.97 -6.82 21.63
N LYS A 201 5.79 -5.79 21.92
CA LYS A 201 6.26 -5.48 23.28
C LYS A 201 5.11 -5.05 24.19
N GLU A 202 4.26 -4.15 23.72
CA GLU A 202 3.09 -3.69 24.47
C GLU A 202 2.12 -4.85 24.78
N MET A 203 1.88 -5.73 23.81
CA MET A 203 1.07 -6.93 23.98
C MET A 203 1.67 -7.90 25.00
N ALA A 204 3.00 -8.08 25.02
CA ALA A 204 3.66 -8.90 26.03
C ALA A 204 3.49 -8.31 27.45
N SER A 205 3.63 -6.99 27.60
CA SER A 205 3.38 -6.29 28.86
C SER A 205 1.92 -6.41 29.32
N MET A 206 0.97 -6.21 28.40
CA MET A 206 -0.46 -6.35 28.71
C MET A 206 -0.83 -7.77 29.10
N LYS A 207 -0.32 -8.79 28.42
CA LYS A 207 -0.53 -10.21 28.81
C LYS A 207 -0.06 -10.45 30.24
N THR A 208 1.09 -9.92 30.62
CA THR A 208 1.61 -10.02 31.99
C THR A 208 0.68 -9.36 32.99
N LEU A 209 0.22 -8.14 32.69
CA LEU A 209 -0.70 -7.39 33.55
C LEU A 209 -2.04 -8.13 33.73
N VAL A 210 -2.59 -8.70 32.65
CA VAL A 210 -3.83 -9.51 32.71
C VAL A 210 -3.64 -10.71 33.64
N VAL A 211 -2.51 -11.42 33.57
CA VAL A 211 -2.23 -12.54 34.48
C VAL A 211 -2.16 -12.07 35.93
N LEU A 212 -1.49 -10.96 36.21
CA LEU A 212 -1.42 -10.38 37.56
C LEU A 212 -2.81 -9.97 38.07
N HIS A 213 -3.63 -9.36 37.21
CA HIS A 213 -4.98 -8.95 37.56
C HIS A 213 -5.89 -10.16 37.85
N GLN A 214 -5.79 -11.22 37.05
CA GLN A 214 -6.50 -12.49 37.30
C GLN A 214 -6.09 -13.13 38.63
N LYS A 215 -4.79 -13.10 38.98
CA LYS A 215 -4.30 -13.57 40.29
C LYS A 215 -4.89 -12.73 41.43
N LYS A 216 -4.91 -11.40 41.29
CA LYS A 216 -5.48 -10.50 42.31
C LYS A 216 -6.98 -10.73 42.49
N LEU A 217 -7.73 -10.92 41.40
CA LEU A 217 -9.15 -11.25 41.47
C LEU A 217 -9.40 -12.58 42.19
N LYS A 218 -8.57 -13.61 41.96
CA LYS A 218 -8.65 -14.88 42.70
C LYS A 218 -8.42 -14.67 44.20
N GLN A 219 -7.43 -13.86 44.58
CA GLN A 219 -7.17 -13.53 45.99
C GLN A 219 -8.35 -12.80 46.63
N LEU A 220 -8.94 -11.80 45.95
CA LEU A 220 -10.10 -11.07 46.47
C LEU A 220 -11.31 -12.00 46.67
N ARG A 221 -11.57 -12.91 45.73
CA ARG A 221 -12.63 -13.94 45.90
C ARG A 221 -12.35 -14.83 47.11
N GLN A 222 -11.11 -15.20 47.36
CA GLN A 222 -10.73 -16.00 48.54
C GLN A 222 -10.93 -15.22 49.84
N VAL A 223 -10.54 -13.95 49.89
CA VAL A 223 -10.79 -13.07 51.04
C VAL A 223 -12.29 -12.95 51.32
N LYS A 224 -13.10 -12.72 50.27
CA LYS A 224 -14.55 -12.63 50.42
C LYS A 224 -15.16 -13.91 51.00
N ARG A 225 -14.75 -15.09 50.50
CA ARG A 225 -15.19 -16.39 51.08
C ARG A 225 -14.84 -16.51 52.56
N LYS A 226 -13.61 -16.16 52.96
CA LYS A 226 -13.20 -16.20 54.37
C LYS A 226 -14.03 -15.22 55.22
N GLN A 227 -14.28 -14.02 54.70
CA GLN A 227 -15.13 -13.03 55.35
C GLN A 227 -16.56 -13.55 55.54
N ASP A 228 -17.12 -14.21 54.54
CA ASP A 228 -18.48 -14.79 54.62
C ASP A 228 -18.53 -15.93 55.65
N THR A 229 -17.50 -16.80 55.70
CA THR A 229 -17.37 -17.86 56.73
C THR A 229 -17.27 -17.27 58.13
N LEU A 230 -16.46 -16.24 58.32
CA LEU A 230 -16.34 -15.54 59.61
C LEU A 230 -17.66 -14.91 60.03
N SER A 231 -18.37 -14.26 59.09
CA SER A 231 -19.70 -13.68 59.35
C SER A 231 -20.74 -14.73 59.75
N LEU A 232 -20.69 -15.93 59.16
CA LEU A 232 -21.57 -17.04 59.54
C LEU A 232 -21.25 -17.56 60.95
N SER A 233 -19.97 -17.74 61.26
CA SER A 233 -19.53 -18.17 62.61
C SER A 233 -19.91 -17.15 63.68
N GLN A 234 -19.72 -15.85 63.42
CA GLN A 234 -20.15 -14.77 64.30
C GLN A 234 -21.67 -14.80 64.54
N ARG A 235 -22.47 -15.00 63.48
CA ARG A 235 -23.92 -15.18 63.63
C ARG A 235 -24.28 -16.39 64.47
N GLY A 236 -23.59 -17.51 64.31
CA GLY A 236 -23.75 -18.72 65.13
C GLY A 236 -23.52 -18.43 66.62
N MET A 237 -22.38 -17.81 66.96
CA MET A 237 -22.05 -17.43 68.34
C MET A 237 -23.09 -16.48 68.95
N ILE A 238 -23.58 -15.49 68.19
CA ILE A 238 -24.62 -14.57 68.67
C ILE A 238 -25.92 -15.32 69.01
N MET A 239 -26.32 -16.30 68.19
CA MET A 239 -27.52 -17.11 68.45
C MET A 239 -27.34 -18.00 69.68
N GLU A 240 -26.18 -18.64 69.83
CA GLU A 240 -25.87 -19.48 70.99
C GLU A 240 -25.88 -18.67 72.29
N ILE A 241 -25.21 -17.51 72.32
CA ILE A 241 -25.24 -16.58 73.46
C ILE A 241 -26.68 -16.16 73.78
N SER A 242 -27.51 -15.90 72.76
CA SER A 242 -28.92 -15.53 72.97
C SER A 242 -29.74 -16.68 73.56
N SER A 243 -29.49 -17.91 73.12
CA SER A 243 -30.13 -19.11 73.66
C SER A 243 -29.75 -19.35 75.13
N LEU A 244 -28.46 -19.27 75.45
CA LEU A 244 -27.94 -19.40 76.81
C LEU A 244 -28.52 -18.32 77.74
N LYS A 245 -28.62 -17.07 77.26
CA LYS A 245 -29.29 -15.99 78.02
C LYS A 245 -30.74 -16.31 78.32
N GLN A 246 -31.50 -16.86 77.37
CA GLN A 246 -32.89 -17.26 77.62
C GLN A 246 -33.00 -18.44 78.60
N GLN A 247 -32.10 -19.42 78.50
CA GLN A 247 -32.06 -20.54 79.45
C GLN A 247 -31.77 -20.04 80.86
N LEU A 248 -30.80 -19.14 81.02
CA LEU A 248 -30.46 -18.53 82.30
C LEU A 248 -31.65 -17.76 82.89
N VAL A 249 -32.40 -17.02 82.09
CA VAL A 249 -33.64 -16.35 82.53
C VAL A 249 -34.66 -17.36 83.04
N ARG A 250 -34.93 -18.43 82.28
CA ARG A 250 -35.88 -19.49 82.69
C ARG A 250 -35.45 -20.23 83.94
N GLU A 251 -34.16 -20.53 84.08
CA GLU A 251 -33.63 -21.17 85.30
C GLU A 251 -33.77 -20.24 86.49
N LYS A 252 -33.47 -18.96 86.33
CA LYS A 252 -33.68 -17.95 87.38
C LYS A 252 -35.16 -17.90 87.80
N GLU A 253 -36.09 -17.85 86.86
CA GLU A 253 -37.53 -17.90 87.14
C GLU A 253 -37.93 -19.17 87.90
N ARG A 254 -37.41 -20.34 87.52
CA ARG A 254 -37.64 -21.60 88.26
C ARG A 254 -37.09 -21.56 89.69
N TYR A 255 -35.89 -20.99 89.89
CA TYR A 255 -35.33 -20.83 91.23
C TYR A 255 -36.17 -19.88 92.09
N ASP A 256 -36.66 -18.78 91.50
CA ASP A 256 -37.54 -17.82 92.18
C ASP A 256 -38.89 -18.48 92.56
N GLU A 257 -39.47 -19.32 91.69
CA GLU A 257 -40.67 -20.12 91.97
C GLU A 257 -40.46 -21.19 93.06
N LEU A 258 -39.31 -21.88 93.06
CA LEU A 258 -38.94 -22.83 94.11
C LEU A 258 -38.70 -22.14 95.46
N ALA A 259 -38.14 -20.93 95.45
CA ALA A 259 -38.00 -20.11 96.64
C ALA A 259 -39.37 -19.67 97.20
N ALA A 260 -40.34 -19.37 96.32
CA ALA A 260 -41.70 -18.98 96.70
C ALA A 260 -42.57 -20.14 97.21
N THR A 261 -42.24 -21.40 96.88
CA THR A 261 -43.02 -22.61 97.28
C THR A 261 -42.50 -23.29 98.55
N LYS A 262 -41.43 -22.79 99.18
CA LYS A 262 -41.04 -23.22 100.53
C LYS A 262 -42.08 -22.73 101.56
N PRO A 263 -42.76 -23.61 102.32
CA PRO A 263 -43.54 -23.16 103.45
C PRO A 263 -42.59 -22.58 104.50
N ALA A 264 -42.93 -21.42 105.03
CA ALA A 264 -42.28 -20.83 106.19
C ALA A 264 -42.45 -21.79 107.38
N THR A 265 -41.53 -22.72 107.52
CA THR A 265 -41.36 -23.53 108.72
C THR A 265 -40.36 -22.79 109.61
N THR A 266 -40.93 -22.19 110.63
CA THR A 266 -40.28 -21.88 111.91
C THR A 266 -39.50 -23.11 112.40
N ASP A 267 -38.24 -22.98 112.81
CA ASP A 267 -37.84 -23.08 114.23
C ASP A 267 -36.30 -23.06 114.43
N LYS A 268 -35.92 -22.38 115.51
CA LYS A 268 -34.83 -22.62 116.49
C LYS A 268 -33.40 -23.02 116.08
N LYS A 269 -32.48 -22.18 116.60
CA LYS A 269 -31.33 -22.48 117.47
C LYS A 269 -30.69 -23.88 117.35
N ASP A 270 -29.36 -23.92 117.21
CA ASP A 270 -28.50 -24.23 118.36
C ASP A 270 -27.02 -23.91 118.10
N HIS A 271 -26.36 -23.57 119.20
CA HIS A 271 -24.97 -23.21 119.37
C HIS A 271 -23.99 -24.34 119.00
N HIS A 272 -22.79 -24.00 118.53
CA HIS A 272 -21.56 -24.41 119.23
C HIS A 272 -20.33 -23.57 118.85
N HIS A 273 -19.65 -23.13 119.92
CA HIS A 273 -18.33 -22.51 120.00
C HIS A 273 -17.23 -23.31 119.28
N HIS A 274 -16.26 -22.60 118.70
CA HIS A 274 -14.87 -22.61 119.18
C HIS A 274 -14.09 -21.46 118.54
N ASP A 275 -13.84 -20.42 119.34
CA ASP A 275 -12.53 -19.83 119.72
C ASP A 275 -11.31 -20.43 119.03
N ASP A 276 -10.19 -19.77 118.77
CA ASP A 276 -9.68 -18.40 118.75
C ASP A 276 -8.28 -18.63 118.14
N ASP A 277 -7.69 -17.63 117.50
CA ASP A 277 -6.32 -17.18 117.79
C ASP A 277 -5.84 -16.21 116.72
N ASP A 278 -5.63 -15.01 117.24
CA ASP A 278 -5.05 -13.82 116.66
C ASP A 278 -3.63 -14.04 116.09
N TYR A 279 -3.22 -13.17 115.17
CA TYR A 279 -2.04 -12.33 115.42
C TYR A 279 -2.05 -11.10 114.49
N ASP A 280 -2.02 -9.94 115.15
CA ASP A 280 -1.83 -8.56 114.69
C ASP A 280 -0.60 -8.34 113.78
N ASP A 281 -0.61 -7.28 112.95
CA ASP A 281 0.07 -6.01 113.30
C ASP A 281 -0.21 -4.86 112.29
N HIS A 282 -0.36 -3.67 112.89
CA HIS A 282 -0.51 -2.28 112.39
C HIS A 282 -1.90 -1.69 112.13
#